data_AF-A0A835XVM3-F1
#
_entry.id   AF-A0A835XVM3-F1
#
_cell.length_a   1.000
_cell.length_b   1.000
_cell.length_c   1.000
_cell.angle_alpha   90.00
_cell.angle_beta   90.00
_cell.angle_gamma   90.00
#
_symmetry.space_group_name_H-M   'P 1'
#
loop_
_entity.id
_entity.type
_entity.pdbx_description
1 polymer ?
#
loop_
_entity_poly.entity_id
_entity_poly.type
_entity_poly.pdbx_seq_one_letter_code
_entity_poly.pdbx_strand_id
1 'polypeptide(L)'
;MASLDRLPLLEAQCKSFPGPLSAAIYLPLLLATGAGPAGPSPWRRHRRGRRRAPRGAESGSGAGRHSAGAHYDTAGRLREAIETLEALFSRLESAPSACAPVLALYSERLADPALAALMPTNALRNAALLPAATPLAAMVDADLSASAGLGGLVGNGSWASDLVARAQRSRSVWLLPAWETARSLGEAGGHGVAGEALAGDKAALARLWLGEAAAQALASAGRSGPCTAGQHGSGSSSASAAAASAGSTACGQLAAAAAADAAGAGPPGSGRLYPFALREFAGGHGPTDYLRFLTTDEPYKVPYVEGFEPWFVADRFALLPYDELFRGWYGDKISQVKHQAAHRFAFHVLPGAWLVHRPHAPAPAAAIFRREAGAQAHGVNALLQKTVRRFVRRSKFDHYVTHNRNLDYWQRRGQARGTYEPQRSAGFERCRSLLPWWREGGQERAD
;
A
#
# COMPACT_ATOMS: atom_id res chain seq x y z
N MET A 1 3.19 -7.35 2.53
CA MET A 1 4.61 -7.01 2.83
C MET A 1 4.66 -6.11 4.06
N ALA A 2 5.71 -6.20 4.89
CA ALA A 2 5.81 -5.46 6.15
C ALA A 2 7.27 -5.19 6.54
N SER A 3 7.52 -4.19 7.37
CA SER A 3 8.76 -4.04 8.15
C SER A 3 8.55 -4.60 9.57
N LEU A 4 9.64 -4.81 10.32
CA LEU A 4 9.55 -5.40 11.68
C LEU A 4 8.68 -4.57 12.65
N ASP A 5 8.65 -3.24 12.52
CA ASP A 5 7.77 -2.36 13.30
C ASP A 5 6.28 -2.52 12.95
N ARG A 6 5.95 -3.26 11.89
CA ARG A 6 4.57 -3.51 11.44
C ARG A 6 4.06 -4.92 11.74
N LEU A 7 4.84 -5.75 12.43
CA LEU A 7 4.42 -7.10 12.79
C LEU A 7 3.11 -7.13 13.60
N PRO A 8 2.81 -6.20 14.53
CA PRO A 8 1.50 -6.18 15.19
C PRO A 8 0.32 -5.96 14.23
N LEU A 9 0.52 -5.19 13.15
CA LEU A 9 -0.49 -4.96 12.13
C LEU A 9 -0.68 -6.20 11.26
N LEU A 10 0.42 -6.86 10.89
CA LEU A 10 0.39 -8.14 10.19
C LEU A 10 -0.31 -9.23 11.01
N GLU A 11 -0.04 -9.29 12.32
CA GLU A 11 -0.72 -10.20 13.24
C GLU A 11 -2.23 -9.93 13.26
N ALA A 12 -2.64 -8.65 13.29
CA ALA A 12 -4.05 -8.27 13.23
C ALA A 12 -4.70 -8.58 11.86
N GLN A 13 -3.97 -8.40 10.76
CA GLN A 13 -4.43 -8.79 9.42
C GLN A 13 -4.67 -10.30 9.36
N CYS A 14 -3.72 -11.10 9.85
CA CYS A 14 -3.84 -12.55 9.92
C CYS A 14 -5.03 -13.00 10.77
N LYS A 15 -5.26 -12.37 11.94
CA LYS A 15 -6.42 -12.68 12.79
C LYS A 15 -7.77 -12.28 12.18
N SER A 16 -7.78 -11.39 11.19
CA SER A 16 -9.01 -10.95 10.52
C SER A 16 -9.41 -11.82 9.32
N PHE A 17 -8.53 -12.72 8.87
CA PHE A 17 -8.76 -13.53 7.68
C PHE A 17 -8.30 -14.98 7.88
N PRO A 18 -9.19 -15.97 7.94
CA PRO A 18 -8.84 -17.36 8.25
C PRO A 18 -8.24 -18.15 7.07
N GLY A 19 -7.83 -17.48 5.99
CA GLY A 19 -7.28 -18.12 4.79
C GLY A 19 -5.75 -18.06 4.72
N PRO A 20 -5.16 -18.49 3.58
CA PRO A 20 -3.72 -18.37 3.35
C PRO A 20 -3.27 -16.91 3.31
N LEU A 21 -2.18 -16.59 3.99
CA LEU A 21 -1.58 -15.26 3.99
C LEU A 21 -0.08 -15.38 3.75
N SER A 22 0.44 -14.70 2.73
CA SER A 22 1.89 -14.59 2.50
C SER A 22 2.40 -13.18 2.78
N ALA A 23 3.50 -13.07 3.53
CA ALA A 23 4.11 -11.81 3.88
C ALA A 23 5.62 -11.82 3.66
N ALA A 24 6.09 -10.93 2.79
CA ALA A 24 7.49 -10.55 2.70
C ALA A 24 7.82 -9.51 3.79
N ILE A 25 8.71 -9.87 4.71
CA ILE A 25 9.18 -9.05 5.83
C ILE A 25 10.53 -8.44 5.48
N TYR A 26 10.67 -7.12 5.58
CA TYR A 26 11.88 -6.41 5.19
C TYR A 26 12.76 -6.03 6.38
N LEU A 27 14.05 -6.35 6.28
CA LEU A 27 15.08 -5.99 7.23
C LEU A 27 16.24 -5.24 6.53
N PRO A 28 16.33 -3.91 6.66
CA PRO A 28 17.50 -3.17 6.20
C PRO A 28 18.68 -3.39 7.15
N LEU A 29 19.78 -3.91 6.61
CA LEU A 29 21.04 -4.14 7.30
C LEU A 29 22.04 -3.04 6.93
N LEU A 30 22.13 -2.00 7.76
CA LEU A 30 23.08 -0.92 7.54
C LEU A 30 24.52 -1.43 7.68
N LEU A 31 25.32 -1.16 6.66
CA LEU A 31 26.75 -1.38 6.68
C LEU A 31 27.39 -0.24 7.46
N ALA A 32 28.39 -0.56 8.28
CA ALA A 32 29.22 0.47 8.88
C ALA A 32 29.72 1.39 7.76
N THR A 33 29.58 2.70 7.94
CA THR A 33 30.34 3.64 7.12
C THR A 33 31.79 3.41 7.51
N GLY A 34 32.48 2.52 6.80
CA GLY A 34 33.92 2.49 6.85
C GLY A 34 34.37 3.92 6.59
N ALA A 35 35.27 4.44 7.42
CA ALA A 35 36.15 5.49 6.97
C ALA A 35 36.81 4.94 5.70
N GLY A 36 36.25 5.27 4.53
CA GLY A 36 36.93 5.02 3.27
C GLY A 36 38.31 5.67 3.42
N PRO A 37 39.39 5.06 2.89
CA PRO A 37 40.66 5.75 2.88
C PRO A 37 40.41 7.13 2.27
N ALA A 38 40.97 8.17 2.87
CA ALA A 38 41.03 9.51 2.29
C ALA A 38 41.89 9.43 1.01
N GLY A 39 41.38 8.75 -0.01
CA GLY A 39 41.94 8.65 -1.34
C GLY A 39 41.33 9.77 -2.17
N PRO A 40 42.14 10.54 -2.90
CA PRO A 40 41.64 11.66 -3.67
C PRO A 40 40.67 11.15 -4.74
N SER A 41 39.53 11.84 -4.87
CA SER A 41 38.56 11.72 -5.96
C SER A 41 39.25 11.53 -7.33
N PRO A 42 38.78 10.64 -8.22
CA PRO A 42 39.36 10.44 -9.55
C PRO A 42 39.19 11.63 -10.50
N TRP A 43 38.51 12.69 -10.08
CA TRP A 43 38.22 13.85 -10.91
C TRP A 43 39.13 15.04 -10.57
N ARG A 44 40.46 14.87 -10.71
CA ARG A 44 41.36 16.02 -10.89
C ARG A 44 41.78 16.12 -12.36
N ARG A 45 41.06 16.98 -13.09
CA ARG A 45 41.48 17.49 -14.39
C ARG A 45 42.87 18.09 -14.29
N HIS A 46 43.70 17.72 -15.27
CA HIS A 46 44.98 18.35 -15.56
C HIS A 46 44.90 19.89 -15.52
N ARG A 47 45.68 20.51 -14.64
CA ARG A 47 46.23 21.84 -14.87
C ARG A 47 47.70 21.83 -14.43
N ARG A 48 48.59 21.80 -15.42
CA ARG A 48 50.01 22.13 -15.27
C ARG A 48 50.10 23.60 -14.85
N GLY A 49 50.85 23.88 -13.80
CA GLY A 49 51.14 25.24 -13.36
C GLY A 49 52.11 25.23 -12.20
N ARG A 50 53.40 25.40 -12.50
CA ARG A 50 54.50 25.60 -11.55
C ARG A 50 54.19 26.75 -10.60
N ARG A 51 54.42 26.59 -9.29
CA ARG A 51 55.20 27.53 -8.44
C ARG A 51 55.36 27.06 -6.99
N ARG A 52 56.62 27.16 -6.57
CA ARG A 52 57.31 27.20 -5.25
C ARG A 52 56.53 27.06 -3.93
N ALA A 53 57.16 26.28 -3.03
CA ALA A 53 56.91 26.18 -1.59
C ALA A 53 57.35 27.43 -0.80
N PRO A 54 56.88 27.55 0.45
CA PRO A 54 57.81 27.72 1.56
C PRO A 54 57.54 26.77 2.75
N ARG A 55 58.59 26.62 3.56
CA ARG A 55 58.75 25.77 4.75
C ARG A 55 58.11 26.40 5.99
N GLY A 56 57.76 25.53 6.95
CA GLY A 56 57.93 25.79 8.39
C GLY A 56 56.65 25.86 9.22
N ALA A 57 56.39 24.83 10.03
CA ALA A 57 56.28 24.89 11.50
C ALA A 57 55.58 23.62 12.03
N GLU A 58 56.30 22.90 12.88
CA GLU A 58 55.84 21.73 13.63
C GLU A 58 55.12 22.13 14.93
N SER A 59 54.45 21.12 15.50
CA SER A 59 54.07 20.91 16.90
C SER A 59 52.67 21.38 17.34
N GLY A 60 51.95 20.42 17.94
CA GLY A 60 50.62 20.63 18.51
C GLY A 60 49.77 19.36 18.55
N SER A 61 50.32 18.29 19.11
CA SER A 61 49.63 17.02 19.35
C SER A 61 48.46 17.18 20.32
N GLY A 62 47.25 17.14 19.79
CA GLY A 62 46.02 16.94 20.56
C GLY A 62 45.23 15.82 19.89
N ALA A 63 45.60 14.57 20.19
CA ALA A 63 44.93 13.38 19.69
C ALA A 63 43.50 13.32 20.26
N GLY A 64 42.57 13.99 19.58
CA GLY A 64 41.15 13.71 19.71
C GLY A 64 40.94 12.27 19.29
N ARG A 65 40.56 11.41 20.24
CA ARG A 65 40.10 10.05 19.97
C ARG A 65 39.00 10.12 18.92
N HIS A 66 39.35 9.82 17.67
CA HIS A 66 38.36 9.49 16.66
C HIS A 66 37.61 8.27 17.18
N SER A 67 36.33 8.46 17.53
CA SER A 67 35.45 7.36 17.89
C SER A 67 35.54 6.31 16.78
N ALA A 68 36.03 5.11 17.12
CA ALA A 68 35.97 3.95 16.26
C ALA A 68 34.56 3.87 15.65
N GLY A 69 34.49 3.78 14.32
CA GLY A 69 33.22 3.77 13.60
C GLY A 69 32.28 2.73 14.21
N ALA A 70 31.05 3.14 14.52
CA ALA A 70 30.03 2.25 15.04
C ALA A 70 29.84 1.10 14.04
N HIS A 71 30.39 -0.08 14.37
CA HIS A 71 30.12 -1.30 13.64
C HIS A 71 28.66 -1.65 13.92
N TYR A 72 27.80 -1.56 12.89
CA TYR A 72 26.45 -2.10 13.00
C TYR A 72 26.54 -3.62 13.12
N ASP A 73 26.00 -4.17 14.21
CA ASP A 73 25.88 -5.62 14.38
C ASP A 73 24.77 -6.17 13.47
N THR A 74 25.10 -6.36 12.19
CA THR A 74 24.14 -6.88 11.21
C THR A 74 23.78 -8.34 11.47
N ALA A 75 24.68 -9.12 12.08
CA ALA A 75 24.44 -10.52 12.39
C ALA A 75 23.49 -10.68 13.59
N GLY A 76 23.69 -9.90 14.66
CA GLY A 76 22.77 -9.83 15.78
C GLY A 76 21.39 -9.34 15.37
N ARG A 77 21.29 -8.26 14.58
CA ARG A 77 20.00 -7.78 14.08
C ARG A 77 19.26 -8.80 13.21
N LEU A 78 19.98 -9.60 12.42
CA LEU A 78 19.37 -10.68 11.65
C LEU A 78 18.85 -11.80 12.56
N ARG A 79 19.62 -12.20 13.58
CA ARG A 79 19.19 -13.21 14.57
C ARG A 79 17.95 -12.75 15.34
N GLU A 80 17.95 -11.53 15.86
CA GLU A 80 16.82 -10.93 16.56
C GLU A 80 15.55 -10.89 15.68
N ALA A 81 15.71 -10.55 14.40
CA ALA A 81 14.60 -10.56 13.45
C ALA A 81 14.05 -11.97 13.21
N ILE A 82 14.91 -12.98 13.12
CA ILE A 82 14.50 -14.38 12.98
C ILE A 82 13.74 -14.83 14.23
N GLU A 83 14.29 -14.64 15.42
CA GLU A 83 13.64 -14.99 16.70
C GLU A 83 12.28 -14.30 16.85
N THR A 84 12.18 -13.02 16.48
CA THR A 84 10.93 -12.26 16.51
C THR A 84 9.88 -12.86 15.56
N LEU A 85 10.30 -13.28 14.36
CA LEU A 85 9.40 -13.87 13.37
C LEU A 85 8.98 -15.29 13.73
N GLU A 86 9.87 -16.09 14.31
CA GLU A 86 9.55 -17.41 14.85
C GLU A 86 8.51 -17.29 15.96
N ALA A 87 8.69 -16.36 16.89
CA ALA A 87 7.73 -16.11 17.95
C ALA A 87 6.36 -15.65 17.41
N LEU A 88 6.35 -14.80 16.38
CA LEU A 88 5.10 -14.40 15.71
C LEU A 88 4.43 -15.59 15.04
N PHE A 89 5.19 -16.39 14.28
CA PHE A 89 4.68 -17.56 13.58
C PHE A 89 4.05 -18.55 14.57
N SER A 90 4.74 -18.88 15.68
CA SER A 90 4.20 -19.76 16.71
C SER A 90 2.89 -19.24 17.33
N ARG A 91 2.78 -17.92 17.59
CA ARG A 91 1.53 -17.34 18.08
C ARG A 91 0.40 -17.48 17.07
N LEU A 92 0.66 -17.23 15.80
CA LEU A 92 -0.34 -17.32 14.73
C LEU A 92 -0.80 -18.76 14.50
N GLU A 93 0.12 -19.73 14.41
CA GLU A 93 -0.21 -21.15 14.26
C GLU A 93 -1.02 -21.71 15.44
N SER A 94 -0.77 -21.19 16.66
CA SER A 94 -1.51 -21.61 17.85
C SER A 94 -2.93 -21.02 17.96
N ALA A 95 -3.28 -20.04 17.13
CA ALA A 95 -4.54 -19.32 17.21
C ALA A 95 -5.61 -19.96 16.27
N PRO A 96 -6.70 -20.55 16.80
CA PRO A 96 -7.63 -21.36 16.01
C PRO A 96 -8.34 -20.65 14.85
N SER A 97 -8.43 -19.32 14.88
CA SER A 97 -9.11 -18.50 13.88
C SER A 97 -8.15 -17.59 13.10
N ALA A 98 -6.85 -17.73 13.28
CA ALA A 98 -5.86 -16.99 12.51
C ALA A 98 -5.73 -17.54 11.08
N CYS A 99 -5.13 -16.74 10.22
CA CYS A 99 -4.72 -17.13 8.88
C CYS A 99 -3.74 -18.32 8.92
N ALA A 100 -3.47 -18.90 7.74
CA ALA A 100 -2.33 -19.80 7.52
C ALA A 100 -1.12 -18.98 6.99
N PRO A 101 -0.19 -18.54 7.84
CA PRO A 101 0.87 -17.61 7.46
C PRO A 101 2.03 -18.29 6.71
N VAL A 102 2.54 -17.62 5.68
CA VAL A 102 3.87 -17.85 5.10
C VAL A 102 4.68 -16.57 5.26
N LEU A 103 5.62 -16.57 6.21
CA LEU A 103 6.47 -15.43 6.51
C LEU A 103 7.84 -15.62 5.85
N ALA A 104 8.25 -14.69 4.99
CA ALA A 104 9.55 -14.72 4.32
C ALA A 104 10.35 -13.47 4.68
N LEU A 105 11.51 -13.65 5.33
CA LEU A 105 12.41 -12.57 5.71
C LEU A 105 13.35 -12.22 4.54
N TYR A 106 13.31 -10.95 4.12
CA TYR A 106 14.18 -10.37 3.11
C TYR A 106 15.08 -9.31 3.73
N SER A 107 16.38 -9.52 3.64
CA SER A 107 17.37 -8.54 4.10
C SER A 107 18.09 -7.86 2.95
N GLU A 108 18.34 -6.56 3.08
CA GLU A 108 19.14 -5.79 2.12
C GLU A 108 20.29 -5.11 2.86
N ARG A 109 21.52 -5.31 2.36
CA ARG A 109 22.72 -4.67 2.93
C ARG A 109 22.90 -3.29 2.32
N LEU A 110 22.90 -2.26 3.15
CA LEU A 110 22.78 -0.87 2.70
C LEU A 110 23.84 0.03 3.32
N ALA A 111 24.53 0.82 2.50
CA ALA A 111 25.48 1.83 2.98
C ALA A 111 24.82 3.18 3.29
N ASP A 112 23.60 3.44 2.78
CA ASP A 112 22.90 4.71 2.94
C ASP A 112 21.66 4.56 3.84
N PRO A 113 21.61 5.20 5.02
CA PRO A 113 20.43 5.23 5.88
C PRO A 113 19.16 5.76 5.22
N ALA A 114 19.26 6.65 4.23
CA ALA A 114 18.10 7.15 3.50
C ALA A 114 17.48 6.07 2.61
N LEU A 115 18.30 5.18 2.05
CA LEU A 115 17.81 4.06 1.27
C LEU A 115 17.18 2.98 2.17
N ALA A 116 17.71 2.80 3.39
CA ALA A 116 17.08 1.95 4.40
C ALA A 116 15.71 2.46 4.87
N ALA A 117 15.51 3.78 4.86
CA ALA A 117 14.21 4.41 5.11
C ALA A 117 13.23 4.31 3.91
N LEU A 118 13.70 3.84 2.75
CA LEU A 118 12.92 3.64 1.52
C LEU A 118 12.89 2.16 1.17
N MET A 119 11.99 1.44 1.82
CA MET A 119 11.73 0.02 1.61
C MET A 119 11.53 -0.30 0.11
N PRO A 120 12.06 -1.43 -0.41
CA PRO A 120 11.86 -1.85 -1.80
C PRO A 120 10.43 -2.40 -1.99
N THR A 121 9.43 -1.53 -1.89
CA THR A 121 8.02 -1.90 -1.74
C THR A 121 7.53 -2.81 -2.86
N ASN A 122 7.78 -2.47 -4.13
CA ASN A 122 7.30 -3.27 -5.24
C ASN A 122 8.01 -4.63 -5.36
N ALA A 123 9.31 -4.70 -5.08
CA ALA A 123 10.02 -5.98 -5.02
C ALA A 123 9.47 -6.89 -3.92
N LEU A 124 9.11 -6.33 -2.76
CA LEU A 124 8.52 -7.08 -1.65
C LEU A 124 7.06 -7.50 -1.93
N ARG A 125 6.30 -6.71 -2.70
CA ARG A 125 4.98 -7.13 -3.20
C ARG A 125 5.10 -8.32 -4.16
N ASN A 126 6.02 -8.26 -5.11
CA ASN A 126 6.33 -9.38 -6.00
C ASN A 126 6.79 -10.62 -5.19
N ALA A 127 7.66 -10.42 -4.20
CA ALA A 127 8.12 -11.49 -3.33
C ALA A 127 7.00 -12.14 -2.50
N ALA A 128 6.10 -11.33 -1.92
CA ALA A 128 4.94 -11.82 -1.17
C ALA A 128 3.92 -12.58 -2.05
N LEU A 129 3.94 -12.35 -3.37
CA LEU A 129 3.10 -13.08 -4.31
C LEU A 129 3.64 -14.49 -4.59
N LEU A 130 4.97 -14.70 -4.54
CA LEU A 130 5.59 -15.97 -4.92
C LEU A 130 5.01 -17.19 -4.17
N PRO A 131 4.74 -17.17 -2.85
CA PRO A 131 4.16 -18.32 -2.16
C PRO A 131 2.66 -18.50 -2.36
N ALA A 132 1.96 -17.54 -2.99
CA ALA A 132 0.54 -17.67 -3.25
C ALA A 132 0.30 -18.86 -4.18
N ALA A 133 -0.42 -19.87 -3.71
CA ALA A 133 -0.75 -21.09 -4.44
C ALA A 133 -2.26 -21.22 -4.76
N THR A 134 -3.04 -20.22 -4.39
CA THR A 134 -4.49 -20.14 -4.65
C THR A 134 -4.79 -19.59 -6.04
N PRO A 135 -5.90 -19.96 -6.71
CA PRO A 135 -6.25 -19.40 -8.03
C PRO A 135 -6.38 -17.87 -8.03
N LEU A 136 -6.83 -17.31 -6.90
CA LEU A 136 -6.94 -15.87 -6.69
C LEU A 136 -5.85 -15.38 -5.74
N ALA A 137 -5.35 -14.17 -5.97
CA ALA A 137 -4.44 -13.48 -5.07
C ALA A 137 -4.96 -12.08 -4.78
N ALA A 138 -4.82 -11.66 -3.52
CA ALA A 138 -5.12 -10.31 -3.07
C ALA A 138 -3.80 -9.60 -2.73
N MET A 139 -3.61 -8.39 -3.27
CA MET A 139 -2.45 -7.57 -2.95
C MET A 139 -2.85 -6.52 -1.91
N VAL A 140 -2.65 -6.83 -0.63
CA VAL A 140 -3.09 -6.01 0.50
C VAL A 140 -1.90 -5.56 1.34
N ASP A 141 -1.89 -4.29 1.75
CA ASP A 141 -0.85 -3.75 2.64
C ASP A 141 -1.04 -4.29 4.07
N ALA A 142 0.05 -4.44 4.85
CA ALA A 142 -0.01 -5.12 6.15
C ALA A 142 -0.77 -4.35 7.25
N ASP A 143 -1.11 -3.08 6.98
CA ASP A 143 -1.90 -2.21 7.84
C ASP A 143 -3.41 -2.29 7.58
N LEU A 144 -3.84 -3.15 6.65
CA LEU A 144 -5.24 -3.36 6.29
C LEU A 144 -5.73 -4.74 6.74
N SER A 145 -6.71 -4.75 7.64
CA SER A 145 -7.44 -5.95 8.03
C SER A 145 -8.65 -6.17 7.10
N ALA A 146 -9.05 -7.42 6.91
CA ALA A 146 -10.19 -7.77 6.06
C ALA A 146 -11.47 -7.95 6.87
N SER A 147 -12.61 -7.53 6.32
CA SER A 147 -13.90 -7.77 6.95
C SER A 147 -14.26 -9.25 7.00
N ALA A 148 -15.12 -9.62 7.96
CA ALA A 148 -15.65 -10.99 8.05
C ALA A 148 -16.33 -11.45 6.74
N GLY A 149 -16.90 -10.50 5.99
CA GLY A 149 -17.46 -10.75 4.67
C GLY A 149 -16.47 -11.35 3.68
N LEU A 150 -15.19 -10.91 3.67
CA LEU A 150 -14.18 -11.53 2.81
C LEU A 150 -13.92 -12.99 3.20
N GLY A 151 -13.81 -13.27 4.51
CA GLY A 151 -13.67 -14.64 5.01
C GLY A 151 -14.85 -15.54 4.62
N GLY A 152 -16.07 -15.03 4.75
CA GLY A 152 -17.29 -15.73 4.34
C GLY A 152 -17.37 -15.99 2.83
N LEU A 153 -16.95 -15.03 2.01
CA LEU A 153 -16.90 -15.16 0.55
C LEU A 153 -15.88 -16.22 0.11
N VAL A 154 -14.70 -16.26 0.74
CA VAL A 154 -13.67 -17.27 0.44
C VAL A 154 -14.07 -18.65 0.96
N GLY A 155 -14.80 -18.74 2.08
CA GLY A 155 -15.36 -19.99 2.60
C GLY A 155 -16.52 -20.55 1.77
N ASN A 156 -17.16 -19.73 0.93
CA ASN A 156 -18.24 -20.16 0.06
C ASN A 156 -17.71 -20.69 -1.28
N GLY A 157 -17.65 -22.02 -1.41
CA GLY A 157 -17.08 -22.71 -2.57
C GLY A 157 -17.72 -22.35 -3.92
N SER A 158 -19.02 -22.07 -3.98
CA SER A 158 -19.67 -21.68 -5.25
C SER A 158 -19.28 -20.26 -5.66
N TRP A 159 -19.28 -19.32 -4.71
CA TRP A 159 -18.89 -17.95 -4.97
C TRP A 159 -17.41 -17.84 -5.36
N ALA A 160 -16.52 -18.53 -4.63
CA ALA A 160 -15.10 -18.55 -4.95
C ALA A 160 -14.86 -19.13 -6.35
N SER A 161 -15.56 -20.21 -6.71
CA SER A 161 -15.49 -20.81 -8.05
C SER A 161 -16.00 -19.86 -9.14
N ASP A 162 -17.09 -19.16 -8.90
CA ASP A 162 -17.63 -18.16 -9.83
C ASP A 162 -16.67 -16.99 -10.01
N LEU A 163 -16.05 -16.51 -8.93
CA LEU A 163 -15.08 -15.42 -8.98
C LEU A 163 -13.84 -15.84 -9.78
N VAL A 164 -13.32 -17.06 -9.52
CA VAL A 164 -12.22 -17.66 -10.28
C VAL A 164 -12.60 -17.75 -11.76
N ALA A 165 -13.76 -18.32 -12.08
CA ALA A 165 -14.20 -18.50 -13.45
C ALA A 165 -14.38 -17.16 -14.17
N ARG A 166 -14.87 -16.13 -13.49
CA ARG A 166 -14.96 -14.76 -14.06
C ARG A 166 -13.59 -14.12 -14.23
N ALA A 167 -12.69 -14.26 -13.25
CA ALA A 167 -11.34 -13.69 -13.31
C ALA A 167 -10.46 -14.37 -14.39
N GLN A 168 -10.68 -15.65 -14.66
CA GLN A 168 -10.00 -16.38 -15.74
C GLN A 168 -10.56 -16.05 -17.12
N ARG A 169 -11.90 -15.95 -17.26
CA ARG A 169 -12.55 -15.60 -18.54
C ARG A 169 -12.33 -14.14 -18.94
N SER A 170 -12.21 -13.27 -17.95
CA SER A 170 -12.10 -11.83 -18.17
C SER A 170 -10.94 -11.29 -17.35
N ARG A 171 -10.02 -10.56 -17.99
CA ARG A 171 -9.00 -9.79 -17.27
C ARG A 171 -9.71 -8.79 -16.36
N SER A 172 -9.91 -9.17 -15.11
CA SER A 172 -10.72 -8.42 -14.16
C SER A 172 -10.00 -8.35 -12.82
N VAL A 173 -10.06 -7.18 -12.20
CA VAL A 173 -9.69 -6.99 -10.81
C VAL A 173 -10.94 -6.69 -9.99
N TRP A 174 -11.03 -7.32 -8.84
CA TRP A 174 -12.17 -7.26 -7.93
C TRP A 174 -11.79 -6.43 -6.71
N LEU A 175 -12.23 -5.18 -6.71
CA LEU A 175 -11.81 -4.17 -5.74
C LEU A 175 -12.42 -4.44 -4.37
N LEU A 176 -11.60 -4.27 -3.35
CA LEU A 176 -11.98 -4.28 -1.96
C LEU A 176 -11.99 -2.82 -1.48
N PRO A 177 -13.16 -2.19 -1.29
CA PRO A 177 -13.24 -0.85 -0.73
C PRO A 177 -12.52 -0.79 0.62
N ALA A 178 -11.71 0.24 0.82
CA ALA A 178 -10.92 0.39 2.03
C ALA A 178 -11.41 1.57 2.84
N TRP A 179 -11.32 1.43 4.16
CA TRP A 179 -11.74 2.43 5.13
C TRP A 179 -10.57 2.77 6.04
N GLU A 180 -10.56 3.97 6.61
CA GLU A 180 -9.60 4.38 7.63
C GLU A 180 -10.30 5.05 8.80
N THR A 181 -9.67 5.00 9.96
CA THR A 181 -10.23 5.56 11.20
C THR A 181 -9.86 7.02 11.33
N ALA A 182 -10.72 7.80 11.97
CA ALA A 182 -10.46 9.21 12.21
C ALA A 182 -9.17 9.39 13.03
N ARG A 183 -8.21 10.17 12.51
CA ARG A 183 -6.91 10.39 13.18
C ARG A 183 -7.04 11.00 14.59
N SER A 184 -8.12 11.75 14.83
CA SER A 184 -8.44 12.33 16.15
C SER A 184 -8.69 11.30 17.24
N LEU A 185 -8.95 10.04 16.90
CA LEU A 185 -9.18 8.96 17.86
C LEU A 185 -7.88 8.45 18.50
N GLY A 186 -6.72 8.81 17.94
CA GLY A 186 -5.45 8.20 18.29
C GLY A 186 -5.39 6.71 17.94
N GLU A 187 -4.29 6.06 18.29
CA GLU A 187 -4.04 4.66 17.91
C GLU A 187 -5.01 3.68 18.59
N ALA A 188 -5.17 3.77 19.92
CA ALA A 188 -6.07 2.90 20.67
C ALA A 188 -7.55 3.07 20.27
N GLY A 189 -8.02 4.31 20.17
CA GLY A 189 -9.39 4.61 19.76
C GLY A 189 -9.66 4.19 18.31
N GLY A 190 -8.71 4.43 17.41
CA GLY A 190 -8.82 3.99 16.02
C GLY A 190 -8.79 2.46 15.90
N HIS A 191 -7.95 1.74 16.64
CA HIS A 191 -7.99 0.26 16.66
C HIS A 191 -9.36 -0.28 17.12
N GLY A 192 -9.99 0.37 18.11
CA GLY A 192 -11.35 0.02 18.54
C GLY A 192 -12.38 0.19 17.42
N VAL A 193 -12.37 1.33 16.73
CA VAL A 193 -13.28 1.60 15.60
C VAL A 193 -13.00 0.67 14.42
N ALA A 194 -11.73 0.36 14.15
CA ALA A 194 -11.37 -0.60 13.11
C ALA A 194 -11.96 -1.98 13.43
N GLY A 195 -11.89 -2.43 14.68
CA GLY A 195 -12.54 -3.67 15.14
C GLY A 195 -14.06 -3.67 14.91
N GLU A 196 -14.73 -2.57 15.28
CA GLU A 196 -16.17 -2.37 15.06
C GLU A 196 -16.53 -2.47 13.57
N ALA A 197 -15.76 -1.79 12.70
CA ALA A 197 -15.96 -1.79 11.26
C ALA A 197 -15.67 -3.14 10.58
N LEU A 198 -14.76 -3.94 11.12
CA LEU A 198 -14.42 -5.28 10.59
C LEU A 198 -15.45 -6.35 10.96
N ALA A 199 -16.02 -6.24 12.18
CA ALA A 199 -17.02 -7.17 12.70
C ALA A 199 -18.45 -6.83 12.26
N GLY A 200 -18.71 -5.57 11.86
CA GLY A 200 -20.02 -5.09 11.44
C GLY A 200 -20.39 -5.41 9.99
N ASP A 201 -21.44 -4.75 9.53
CA ASP A 201 -21.98 -4.80 8.16
C ASP A 201 -21.89 -3.43 7.48
N LYS A 202 -22.45 -3.29 6.27
CA LYS A 202 -22.53 -1.99 5.59
C LYS A 202 -23.32 -0.95 6.39
N ALA A 203 -24.31 -1.35 7.17
CA ALA A 203 -25.05 -0.42 8.02
C ALA A 203 -24.15 0.12 9.15
N ALA A 204 -23.28 -0.72 9.73
CA ALA A 204 -22.25 -0.28 10.68
C ALA A 204 -21.24 0.67 10.03
N LEU A 205 -20.77 0.38 8.82
CA LEU A 205 -19.89 1.29 8.07
C LEU A 205 -20.58 2.64 7.81
N ALA A 206 -21.85 2.62 7.40
CA ALA A 206 -22.63 3.83 7.16
C ALA A 206 -22.80 4.66 8.44
N ARG A 207 -23.08 4.03 9.60
CA ARG A 207 -23.16 4.72 10.90
C ARG A 207 -21.83 5.32 11.31
N LEU A 208 -20.74 4.55 11.18
CA LEU A 208 -19.40 5.00 11.55
C LEU A 208 -18.88 6.14 10.66
N TRP A 209 -19.30 6.19 9.40
CA TRP A 209 -18.91 7.24 8.47
C TRP A 209 -19.84 8.46 8.50
N LEU A 210 -21.14 8.25 8.30
CA LEU A 210 -22.11 9.31 8.06
C LEU A 210 -22.87 9.74 9.34
N GLY A 211 -22.77 8.95 10.41
CA GLY A 211 -23.56 9.11 11.63
C GLY A 211 -24.93 8.44 11.57
N GLU A 212 -25.60 8.36 12.72
CA GLU A 212 -26.81 7.54 12.90
C GLU A 212 -27.98 7.97 11.98
N ALA A 213 -28.29 9.26 11.96
CA ALA A 213 -29.42 9.79 11.19
C ALA A 213 -29.22 9.61 9.67
N ALA A 214 -27.99 9.87 9.19
CA ALA A 214 -27.66 9.72 7.77
C ALA A 214 -27.63 8.25 7.34
N ALA A 215 -27.15 7.35 8.20
CA ALA A 215 -27.19 5.91 7.95
C ALA A 215 -28.62 5.36 7.86
N GLN A 216 -29.54 5.83 8.72
CA GLN A 216 -30.96 5.48 8.66
C GLN A 216 -31.64 5.97 7.37
N ALA A 217 -31.28 7.18 6.92
CA ALA A 217 -31.72 7.71 5.64
C ALA A 217 -31.19 6.86 4.46
N LEU A 218 -29.91 6.47 4.50
CA LEU A 218 -29.29 5.61 3.48
C LEU A 218 -29.97 4.23 3.40
N ALA A 219 -30.27 3.61 4.55
CA ALA A 219 -30.98 2.34 4.60
C ALA A 219 -32.40 2.43 4.04
N SER A 220 -33.03 3.60 4.17
CA SER A 220 -34.37 3.87 3.62
C SER A 220 -34.33 4.11 2.12
N ALA A 221 -33.29 4.78 1.61
CA ALA A 221 -33.10 5.07 0.19
C ALA A 221 -32.61 3.86 -0.61
N GLY A 222 -31.74 3.01 -0.06
CA GLY A 222 -31.21 1.81 -0.73
C GLY A 222 -32.28 0.81 -1.17
N ARG A 223 -33.47 0.82 -0.53
CA ARG A 223 -34.66 0.05 -0.98
C ARG A 223 -35.22 0.49 -2.34
N SER A 224 -34.84 1.68 -2.83
CA SER A 224 -35.28 2.24 -4.11
C SER A 224 -34.22 2.20 -5.22
N GLY A 225 -33.04 1.62 -4.94
CA GLY A 225 -31.89 1.52 -5.85
C GLY A 225 -30.60 2.09 -5.26
N PRO A 226 -29.44 1.85 -5.89
CA PRO A 226 -28.15 2.31 -5.38
C PRO A 226 -28.00 3.83 -5.48
N CYS A 227 -27.51 4.47 -4.41
CA CYS A 227 -27.12 5.88 -4.46
C CYS A 227 -25.76 6.00 -5.18
N THR A 228 -25.56 6.98 -6.05
CA THR A 228 -24.23 7.28 -6.63
C THR A 228 -23.85 8.73 -6.33
N ALA A 229 -22.55 8.99 -6.18
CA ALA A 229 -22.04 10.32 -5.87
C ALA A 229 -22.32 11.40 -6.96
N GLY A 230 -22.88 11.01 -8.13
CA GLY A 230 -23.12 11.86 -9.28
C GLY A 230 -24.59 12.13 -9.65
N GLN A 231 -25.56 11.73 -8.83
CA GLN A 231 -26.98 12.03 -9.10
C GLN A 231 -27.33 13.49 -8.76
N HIS A 232 -26.88 14.42 -9.61
CA HIS A 232 -27.56 15.70 -9.76
C HIS A 232 -28.65 15.51 -10.83
N GLY A 233 -29.89 15.74 -10.44
CA GLY A 233 -31.09 15.33 -11.19
C GLY A 233 -31.12 15.78 -12.65
N SER A 234 -31.33 14.82 -13.54
CA SER A 234 -32.00 15.04 -14.81
C SER A 234 -33.33 14.29 -14.76
N GLY A 235 -34.43 15.02 -14.92
CA GLY A 235 -35.78 14.52 -14.68
C GLY A 235 -36.24 13.53 -15.75
N SER A 236 -37.04 12.55 -15.32
CA SER A 236 -38.06 11.94 -16.17
C SER A 236 -39.24 11.49 -15.32
N SER A 237 -40.43 11.84 -15.80
CA SER A 237 -41.75 11.66 -15.19
C SER A 237 -42.30 10.23 -15.29
N SER A 238 -42.78 9.67 -14.19
CA SER A 238 -44.20 9.28 -14.00
C SER A 238 -44.40 8.35 -12.78
N ALA A 239 -45.45 8.67 -12.02
CA ALA A 239 -46.19 7.91 -11.00
C ALA A 239 -45.48 7.18 -9.82
N SER A 240 -44.16 6.94 -9.81
CA SER A 240 -43.41 6.47 -8.62
C SER A 240 -42.81 7.61 -7.76
N ALA A 241 -43.23 8.85 -8.06
CA ALA A 241 -42.51 10.08 -7.73
C ALA A 241 -42.37 10.40 -6.24
N ALA A 242 -43.24 9.91 -5.34
CA ALA A 242 -43.15 10.25 -3.92
C ALA A 242 -42.02 9.48 -3.19
N ALA A 243 -41.90 8.17 -3.43
CA ALA A 243 -40.80 7.36 -2.90
C ALA A 243 -39.48 7.65 -3.62
N ALA A 244 -39.53 7.88 -4.94
CA ALA A 244 -38.37 8.25 -5.74
C ALA A 244 -37.85 9.67 -5.44
N SER A 245 -38.72 10.64 -5.10
CA SER A 245 -38.28 11.99 -4.70
C SER A 245 -37.72 12.03 -3.28
N ALA A 246 -38.27 11.26 -2.35
CA ALA A 246 -37.70 11.11 -1.00
C ALA A 246 -36.34 10.39 -1.04
N GLY A 247 -36.22 9.31 -1.82
CA GLY A 247 -34.96 8.58 -2.05
C GLY A 247 -33.90 9.42 -2.79
N SER A 248 -34.32 10.19 -3.80
CA SER A 248 -33.46 11.15 -4.54
C SER A 248 -32.94 12.29 -3.65
N THR A 249 -33.80 12.84 -2.79
CA THR A 249 -33.41 13.92 -1.85
C THR A 249 -32.46 13.39 -0.78
N ALA A 250 -32.70 12.18 -0.26
CA ALA A 250 -31.82 11.51 0.69
C ALA A 250 -30.46 11.17 0.06
N CYS A 251 -30.43 10.50 -1.11
CA CYS A 251 -29.17 10.23 -1.82
C CYS A 251 -28.43 11.53 -2.17
N GLY A 252 -29.13 12.62 -2.53
CA GLY A 252 -28.53 13.93 -2.82
C GLY A 252 -27.91 14.59 -1.59
N GLN A 253 -28.57 14.53 -0.42
CA GLN A 253 -28.01 15.01 0.85
C GLN A 253 -26.80 14.17 1.30
N LEU A 254 -26.84 12.86 1.07
CA LEU A 254 -25.74 11.94 1.39
C LEU A 254 -24.55 12.12 0.44
N ALA A 255 -24.80 12.35 -0.84
CA ALA A 255 -23.78 12.74 -1.82
C ALA A 255 -23.12 14.07 -1.43
N ALA A 256 -23.89 15.06 -0.96
CA ALA A 256 -23.35 16.31 -0.45
C ALA A 256 -22.49 16.12 0.81
N ALA A 257 -22.91 15.26 1.75
CA ALA A 257 -22.12 14.94 2.95
C ALA A 257 -20.81 14.21 2.60
N ALA A 258 -20.86 13.20 1.73
CA ALA A 258 -19.68 12.49 1.24
C ALA A 258 -18.75 13.41 0.43
N ALA A 259 -19.31 14.33 -0.36
CA ALA A 259 -18.54 15.34 -1.10
C ALA A 259 -17.90 16.37 -0.16
N ALA A 260 -18.60 16.80 0.89
CA ALA A 260 -18.04 17.68 1.92
C ALA A 260 -16.90 17.01 2.68
N ASP A 261 -17.03 15.72 2.99
CA ASP A 261 -15.95 14.91 3.55
C ASP A 261 -14.76 14.83 2.60
N ALA A 262 -14.98 14.49 1.32
CA ALA A 262 -13.92 14.42 0.31
C ALA A 262 -13.24 15.79 0.09
N ALA A 263 -13.97 16.90 0.25
CA ALA A 263 -13.45 18.26 0.18
C ALA A 263 -12.74 18.72 1.48
N GLY A 264 -12.79 17.92 2.55
CA GLY A 264 -12.27 18.30 3.88
C GLY A 264 -13.04 19.47 4.51
N ALA A 265 -14.25 19.75 4.04
CA ALA A 265 -15.04 20.95 4.36
C ALA A 265 -16.09 20.73 5.46
N GLY A 266 -16.16 19.55 6.07
CA GLY A 266 -17.01 19.27 7.24
C GLY A 266 -16.32 19.63 8.56
N PRO A 267 -17.07 19.93 9.64
CA PRO A 267 -16.48 20.02 10.97
C PRO A 267 -15.76 18.70 11.29
N PRO A 268 -14.53 18.73 11.84
CA PRO A 268 -13.84 17.50 12.23
C PRO A 268 -14.66 16.77 13.30
N GLY A 269 -15.28 15.64 12.96
CA GLY A 269 -15.78 14.69 13.96
C GLY A 269 -17.24 14.22 13.91
N SER A 270 -17.98 14.29 12.79
CA SER A 270 -19.23 13.51 12.70
C SER A 270 -18.99 12.02 12.48
N GLY A 271 -18.02 11.66 11.62
CA GLY A 271 -17.61 10.27 11.35
C GLY A 271 -16.39 9.83 12.18
N ARG A 272 -16.44 8.59 12.69
CA ARG A 272 -15.30 7.89 13.33
C ARG A 272 -14.49 7.06 12.32
N LEU A 273 -15.05 6.84 11.13
CA LEU A 273 -14.49 6.09 10.01
C LEU A 273 -14.68 6.88 8.71
N TYR A 274 -13.76 6.76 7.76
CA TYR A 274 -13.84 7.42 6.46
C TYR A 274 -13.41 6.45 5.35
N PRO A 275 -13.89 6.65 4.11
CA PRO A 275 -13.26 6.02 2.95
C PRO A 275 -11.76 6.34 2.91
N PHE A 276 -10.93 5.32 2.69
CA PHE A 276 -9.48 5.42 2.86
C PHE A 276 -8.89 6.53 1.98
N ALA A 277 -8.11 7.42 2.61
CA ALA A 277 -7.39 8.54 2.03
C ALA A 277 -8.23 9.39 1.07
N LEU A 278 -9.56 9.39 1.22
CA LEU A 278 -10.44 10.15 0.34
C LEU A 278 -10.26 11.66 0.55
N ARG A 279 -9.93 12.08 1.78
CA ARG A 279 -9.68 13.49 2.12
C ARG A 279 -8.34 13.99 1.58
N GLU A 280 -7.31 13.15 1.59
CA GLU A 280 -5.96 13.50 1.17
C GLU A 280 -5.70 13.23 -0.32
N PHE A 281 -6.38 12.24 -0.89
CA PHE A 281 -6.14 11.75 -2.24
C PHE A 281 -7.44 11.26 -2.91
N ALA A 282 -8.44 12.14 -2.98
CA ALA A 282 -9.74 11.85 -3.60
C ALA A 282 -9.63 11.27 -5.02
N GLY A 283 -8.67 11.75 -5.84
CA GLY A 283 -8.46 11.23 -7.19
C GLY A 283 -8.03 9.75 -7.24
N GLY A 284 -7.33 9.27 -6.20
CA GLY A 284 -6.85 7.89 -6.12
C GLY A 284 -7.86 6.89 -5.56
N HIS A 285 -8.83 7.34 -4.78
CA HIS A 285 -9.77 6.42 -4.09
C HIS A 285 -11.25 6.71 -4.38
N GLY A 286 -11.59 7.92 -4.81
CA GLY A 286 -12.96 8.33 -5.17
C GLY A 286 -13.65 7.46 -6.25
N PRO A 287 -12.95 6.92 -7.28
CA PRO A 287 -13.58 6.09 -8.31
C PRO A 287 -14.27 4.83 -7.78
N THR A 288 -13.96 4.39 -6.56
CA THR A 288 -14.62 3.26 -5.89
C THR A 288 -16.12 3.51 -5.65
N ASP A 289 -16.59 4.77 -5.59
CA ASP A 289 -17.99 5.13 -5.29
C ASP A 289 -18.52 4.47 -4.01
N TYR A 290 -18.02 4.95 -2.86
CA TYR A 290 -18.33 4.37 -1.55
C TYR A 290 -19.81 4.45 -1.16
N LEU A 291 -20.56 5.45 -1.65
CA LEU A 291 -22.01 5.53 -1.43
C LEU A 291 -22.75 4.42 -2.17
N ARG A 292 -22.34 4.12 -3.41
CA ARG A 292 -22.86 2.96 -4.14
C ARG A 292 -22.52 1.67 -3.43
N PHE A 293 -21.27 1.51 -2.97
CA PHE A 293 -20.85 0.33 -2.22
C PHE A 293 -21.74 0.07 -0.99
N LEU A 294 -22.07 1.10 -0.22
CA LEU A 294 -22.91 0.95 0.98
C LEU A 294 -24.36 0.55 0.68
N THR A 295 -24.84 0.72 -0.56
CA THR A 295 -26.26 0.53 -0.92
C THR A 295 -26.52 -0.60 -1.91
N THR A 296 -25.50 -1.12 -2.57
CA THR A 296 -25.62 -2.21 -3.55
C THR A 296 -25.14 -3.54 -2.97
N ASP A 297 -25.86 -4.63 -3.24
CA ASP A 297 -25.37 -5.99 -2.98
C ASP A 297 -24.83 -6.69 -4.24
N GLU A 298 -24.90 -6.00 -5.38
CA GLU A 298 -24.36 -6.47 -6.66
C GLU A 298 -23.01 -5.82 -6.97
N PRO A 299 -22.05 -6.59 -7.52
CA PRO A 299 -20.81 -6.03 -8.03
C PRO A 299 -21.05 -5.00 -9.12
N TYR A 300 -20.23 -3.96 -9.15
CA TYR A 300 -20.35 -2.91 -10.16
C TYR A 300 -19.01 -2.50 -10.74
N LYS A 301 -19.04 -2.19 -12.04
CA LYS A 301 -17.86 -1.74 -12.77
C LYS A 301 -17.61 -0.26 -12.48
N VAL A 302 -16.34 0.08 -12.30
CA VAL A 302 -15.86 1.47 -12.22
C VAL A 302 -14.85 1.74 -13.34
N PRO A 303 -14.81 2.95 -13.90
CA PRO A 303 -13.78 3.31 -14.89
C PRO A 303 -12.42 3.43 -14.20
N TYR A 304 -11.37 3.00 -14.89
CA TYR A 304 -10.03 3.41 -14.50
C TYR A 304 -9.87 4.93 -14.70
N VAL A 305 -9.25 5.60 -13.73
CA VAL A 305 -8.79 6.98 -13.87
C VAL A 305 -7.31 7.05 -13.53
N GLU A 306 -6.61 8.02 -14.12
CA GLU A 306 -5.20 8.24 -13.84
C GLU A 306 -4.98 8.53 -12.34
N GLY A 307 -4.06 7.78 -11.73
CA GLY A 307 -3.80 7.87 -10.29
C GLY A 307 -4.65 6.95 -9.41
N PHE A 308 -5.58 6.17 -9.98
CA PHE A 308 -6.40 5.23 -9.22
C PHE A 308 -5.55 4.20 -8.46
N GLU A 309 -5.84 4.02 -7.17
CA GLU A 309 -5.03 3.23 -6.23
C GLU A 309 -5.90 2.32 -5.34
N PRO A 310 -6.67 1.36 -5.91
CA PRO A 310 -7.46 0.43 -5.12
C PRO A 310 -6.64 -0.75 -4.59
N TRP A 311 -7.22 -1.49 -3.63
CA TRP A 311 -6.82 -2.86 -3.32
C TRP A 311 -7.79 -3.82 -3.97
N PHE A 312 -7.30 -4.99 -4.40
CA PHE A 312 -8.11 -5.90 -5.18
C PHE A 312 -7.66 -7.35 -5.10
N VAL A 313 -8.58 -8.23 -5.46
CA VAL A 313 -8.39 -9.65 -5.74
C VAL A 313 -8.38 -9.85 -7.25
N ALA A 314 -7.49 -10.70 -7.77
CA ALA A 314 -7.47 -11.07 -9.19
C ALA A 314 -7.00 -12.52 -9.38
N ASP A 315 -7.17 -13.04 -10.60
CA ASP A 315 -6.51 -14.27 -11.02
C ASP A 315 -4.99 -14.10 -10.87
N ARG A 316 -4.40 -15.00 -10.08
CA ARG A 316 -2.98 -15.00 -9.74
C ARG A 316 -2.10 -15.07 -10.99
N PHE A 317 -2.51 -15.80 -12.03
CA PHE A 317 -1.76 -15.92 -13.28
C PHE A 317 -1.89 -14.67 -14.15
N ALA A 318 -3.05 -14.02 -14.13
CA ALA A 318 -3.29 -12.79 -14.88
C ALA A 318 -2.67 -11.55 -14.22
N LEU A 319 -2.45 -11.57 -12.89
CA LEU A 319 -1.92 -10.43 -12.16
C LEU A 319 -0.56 -9.98 -12.70
N LEU A 320 -0.51 -8.74 -13.20
CA LEU A 320 0.75 -8.17 -13.67
C LEU A 320 1.67 -7.82 -12.49
N PRO A 321 2.98 -8.10 -12.63
CA PRO A 321 3.96 -7.83 -11.58
C PRO A 321 4.15 -6.32 -11.36
N TYR A 322 4.62 -5.97 -10.17
CA TYR A 322 5.00 -4.61 -9.83
C TYR A 322 6.36 -4.27 -10.44
N ASP A 323 6.54 -3.03 -10.88
CA ASP A 323 7.85 -2.52 -11.32
C ASP A 323 8.74 -2.28 -10.08
N GLU A 324 9.79 -3.08 -9.95
CA GLU A 324 10.70 -3.12 -8.80
C GLU A 324 11.61 -1.89 -8.70
N LEU A 325 11.61 -0.99 -9.70
CA LEU A 325 12.31 0.30 -9.59
C LEU A 325 11.64 1.25 -8.58
N PHE A 326 10.34 1.07 -8.30
CA PHE A 326 9.66 1.88 -7.31
C PHE A 326 10.00 1.43 -5.89
N ARG A 327 10.43 2.39 -5.08
CA ARG A 327 10.69 2.23 -3.64
C ARG A 327 9.87 3.20 -2.80
N GLY A 328 9.73 2.91 -1.51
CA GLY A 328 9.06 3.77 -0.55
C GLY A 328 7.55 3.89 -0.81
N TRP A 329 7.02 5.08 -0.56
CA TRP A 329 5.58 5.35 -0.44
C TRP A 329 4.91 5.92 -1.70
N TYR A 330 5.65 6.58 -2.61
CA TYR A 330 5.05 7.39 -3.67
C TYR A 330 4.94 6.66 -5.02
N GLY A 331 3.72 6.50 -5.54
CA GLY A 331 3.45 6.06 -6.92
C GLY A 331 3.66 4.57 -7.21
N ASP A 332 3.90 3.79 -6.16
CA ASP A 332 4.24 2.38 -6.22
C ASP A 332 3.06 1.50 -6.67
N LYS A 333 1.92 1.50 -5.96
CA LYS A 333 0.71 0.75 -6.36
C LYS A 333 0.05 1.35 -7.60
N ILE A 334 0.02 2.68 -7.70
CA ILE A 334 -0.53 3.41 -8.85
C ILE A 334 0.09 2.91 -10.16
N SER A 335 1.42 2.70 -10.19
CA SER A 335 2.11 2.18 -11.39
C SER A 335 1.59 0.79 -11.80
N GLN A 336 1.36 -0.12 -10.86
CA GLN A 336 0.85 -1.46 -11.15
C GLN A 336 -0.60 -1.42 -11.61
N VAL A 337 -1.47 -0.65 -10.95
CA VAL A 337 -2.89 -0.49 -11.33
C VAL A 337 -3.01 0.11 -12.73
N LYS A 338 -2.17 1.10 -13.05
CA LYS A 338 -2.07 1.68 -14.40
C LYS A 338 -1.66 0.64 -15.44
N HIS A 339 -0.72 -0.24 -15.10
CA HIS A 339 -0.30 -1.32 -16.00
C HIS A 339 -1.43 -2.32 -16.25
N GLN A 340 -2.18 -2.71 -15.21
CA GLN A 340 -3.40 -3.52 -15.36
C GLN A 340 -4.41 -2.83 -16.30
N ALA A 341 -4.67 -1.54 -16.10
CA ALA A 341 -5.59 -0.78 -16.96
C ALA A 341 -5.11 -0.74 -18.43
N ALA A 342 -3.82 -0.51 -18.69
CA ALA A 342 -3.24 -0.54 -20.02
C ALA A 342 -3.37 -1.91 -20.71
N HIS A 343 -3.43 -3.00 -19.93
CA HIS A 343 -3.67 -4.37 -20.40
C HIS A 343 -5.16 -4.77 -20.43
N ARG A 344 -6.04 -3.76 -20.39
CA ARG A 344 -7.51 -3.87 -20.52
C ARG A 344 -8.19 -4.63 -19.40
N PHE A 345 -7.63 -4.57 -18.18
CA PHE A 345 -8.33 -5.08 -17.01
C PHE A 345 -9.61 -4.28 -16.75
N ALA A 346 -10.70 -4.98 -16.42
CA ALA A 346 -11.93 -4.38 -15.94
C ALA A 346 -11.92 -4.29 -14.40
N PHE A 347 -12.33 -3.15 -13.86
CA PHE A 347 -12.32 -2.87 -12.43
C PHE A 347 -13.75 -3.02 -11.89
N HIS A 348 -13.97 -4.01 -11.01
CA HIS A 348 -15.29 -4.28 -10.42
C HIS A 348 -15.21 -4.19 -8.91
N VAL A 349 -16.06 -3.40 -8.26
CA VAL A 349 -16.12 -3.36 -6.80
C VAL A 349 -16.87 -4.58 -6.27
N LEU A 350 -16.30 -5.24 -5.26
CA LEU A 350 -16.95 -6.32 -4.53
C LEU A 350 -17.84 -5.74 -3.42
N PRO A 351 -19.15 -6.02 -3.43
CA PRO A 351 -20.09 -5.44 -2.47
C PRO A 351 -20.03 -6.15 -1.10
N GLY A 352 -19.62 -7.41 -1.05
CA GLY A 352 -19.66 -8.22 0.19
C GLY A 352 -18.39 -8.20 1.04
N ALA A 353 -17.35 -7.44 0.66
CA ALA A 353 -16.06 -7.43 1.33
C ALA A 353 -15.44 -6.04 1.32
N TRP A 354 -14.71 -5.70 2.38
CA TRP A 354 -13.97 -4.45 2.51
C TRP A 354 -12.73 -4.63 3.37
N LEU A 355 -11.87 -3.62 3.36
CA LEU A 355 -10.66 -3.53 4.17
C LEU A 355 -10.78 -2.38 5.15
N VAL A 356 -10.14 -2.49 6.31
CA VAL A 356 -10.07 -1.40 7.28
C VAL A 356 -8.62 -1.20 7.71
N HIS A 357 -8.14 0.03 7.53
CA HIS A 357 -6.82 0.48 7.94
C HIS A 357 -6.76 0.60 9.46
N ARG A 358 -5.70 0.04 10.02
CA ARG A 358 -5.38 0.15 11.44
C ARG A 358 -4.41 1.31 11.62
N PRO A 359 -4.73 2.30 12.49
CA PRO A 359 -3.86 3.46 12.70
C PRO A 359 -2.48 3.02 13.17
N HIS A 360 -1.45 3.71 12.68
CA HIS A 360 -0.07 3.47 13.04
C HIS A 360 0.79 4.68 12.69
N ALA A 361 1.99 4.79 13.27
CA ALA A 361 2.94 5.84 12.91
C ALA A 361 3.26 5.82 11.40
N PRO A 362 3.38 6.97 10.71
CA PRO A 362 3.67 6.99 9.27
C PRO A 362 5.09 6.48 8.97
N ALA A 363 5.30 5.93 7.77
CA ALA A 363 6.63 5.65 7.26
C ALA A 363 7.43 6.96 7.06
N PRO A 364 8.78 6.97 7.12
CA PRO A 364 9.57 8.20 7.09
C PRO A 364 9.28 9.14 5.91
N ALA A 365 9.13 8.59 4.69
CA ALA A 365 8.80 9.37 3.51
C ALA A 365 7.38 9.96 3.57
N ALA A 366 6.41 9.21 4.09
CA ALA A 366 5.05 9.67 4.29
C ALA A 366 4.98 10.75 5.37
N ALA A 367 5.75 10.61 6.47
CA ALA A 367 5.85 11.59 7.53
C ALA A 367 6.36 12.95 7.01
N ILE A 368 7.39 12.95 6.16
CA ILE A 368 7.90 14.16 5.50
C ILE A 368 6.82 14.78 4.60
N PHE A 369 6.16 13.97 3.77
CA PHE A 369 5.13 14.45 2.85
C PHE A 369 3.94 15.08 3.58
N ARG A 370 3.45 14.44 4.65
CA ARG A 370 2.32 14.89 5.47
C ARG A 370 2.68 15.98 6.47
N ARG A 371 3.97 16.34 6.58
CA ARG A 371 4.50 17.28 7.59
C ARG A 371 4.25 16.82 9.04
N GLU A 372 4.23 15.50 9.26
CA GLU A 372 3.95 14.83 10.53
C GLU A 372 5.25 14.39 11.23
N ALA A 373 6.24 15.26 11.31
CA ALA A 373 7.54 14.90 11.86
C ALA A 373 7.49 14.75 13.39
N GLY A 374 7.23 13.53 13.89
CA GLY A 374 7.31 13.14 15.30
C GLY A 374 7.78 11.70 15.49
N ALA A 375 8.71 11.48 16.43
CA ALA A 375 9.30 10.22 16.90
C ALA A 375 10.13 9.33 15.94
N GLN A 376 9.96 9.33 14.61
CA GLN A 376 10.82 8.54 13.68
C GLN A 376 12.10 9.28 13.21
N ALA A 377 12.88 9.79 14.17
CA ALA A 377 13.97 10.75 13.91
C ALA A 377 15.05 10.23 12.93
N HIS A 378 15.45 8.96 12.98
CA HIS A 378 16.60 8.49 12.19
C HIS A 378 16.32 8.40 10.68
N GLY A 379 15.21 7.80 10.26
CA GLY A 379 14.86 7.67 8.84
C GLY A 379 14.52 9.02 8.21
N VAL A 380 13.79 9.86 8.93
CA VAL A 380 13.43 11.22 8.48
C VAL A 380 14.68 12.09 8.31
N ASN A 381 15.59 12.10 9.30
CA ASN A 381 16.83 12.87 9.22
C ASN A 381 17.71 12.43 8.04
N ALA A 382 17.81 11.12 7.80
CA ALA A 382 18.55 10.59 6.67
C ALA A 382 17.96 11.05 5.32
N LEU A 383 16.63 11.04 5.19
CA LEU A 383 15.93 11.50 3.99
C LEU A 383 16.04 13.02 3.78
N LEU A 384 16.03 13.82 4.86
CA LEU A 384 16.17 15.27 4.80
C LEU A 384 17.62 15.74 4.54
N GLN A 385 18.61 14.85 4.68
CA GLN A 385 20.01 15.15 4.38
C GLN A 385 20.14 15.76 2.98
N LYS A 386 20.78 16.93 2.90
CA LYS A 386 21.03 17.61 1.62
C LYS A 386 22.22 16.96 0.91
N THR A 387 22.05 16.68 -0.37
CA THR A 387 23.11 16.24 -1.27
C THR A 387 23.16 17.15 -2.50
N VAL A 388 24.29 17.14 -3.21
CA VAL A 388 24.44 17.87 -4.47
C VAL A 388 24.58 16.84 -5.58
N ARG A 389 23.56 16.78 -6.46
CA ARG A 389 23.61 15.95 -7.67
C ARG A 389 23.40 16.86 -8.87
N ARG A 390 24.32 16.81 -9.84
CA ARG A 390 24.30 17.68 -11.03
C ARG A 390 24.14 19.17 -10.68
N PHE A 391 24.92 19.65 -9.72
CA PHE A 391 24.92 21.05 -9.23
C PHE A 391 23.64 21.53 -8.55
N VAL A 392 22.64 20.66 -8.34
CA VAL A 392 21.42 21.00 -7.62
C VAL A 392 21.50 20.49 -6.19
N ARG A 393 21.44 21.39 -5.20
CA ARG A 393 21.38 21.05 -3.78
C ARG A 393 19.94 20.75 -3.38
N ARG A 394 19.64 19.49 -3.10
CA ARG A 394 18.29 19.00 -2.74
C ARG A 394 18.40 17.97 -1.60
N SER A 395 17.30 17.70 -0.90
CA SER A 395 17.29 16.59 0.05
C SER A 395 17.30 15.25 -0.68
N LYS A 396 17.74 14.18 -0.01
CA LYS A 396 17.60 12.82 -0.53
C LYS A 396 16.13 12.48 -0.79
N PHE A 397 15.21 12.97 0.04
CA PHE A 397 13.76 12.90 -0.19
C PHE A 397 13.34 13.55 -1.51
N ASP A 398 13.81 14.76 -1.81
CA ASP A 398 13.48 15.45 -3.07
C ASP A 398 13.98 14.67 -4.28
N HIS A 399 15.17 14.07 -4.18
CA HIS A 399 15.73 13.21 -5.23
C HIS A 399 14.92 11.93 -5.41
N TYR A 400 14.48 11.33 -4.30
CA TYR A 400 13.58 10.18 -4.29
C TYR A 400 12.24 10.49 -4.98
N VAL A 401 11.55 11.57 -4.60
CA VAL A 401 10.29 11.98 -5.23
C VAL A 401 10.49 12.26 -6.72
N THR A 402 11.60 12.94 -7.08
CA THR A 402 11.94 13.20 -8.48
C THR A 402 12.18 11.89 -9.25
N HIS A 403 12.82 10.89 -8.63
CA HIS A 403 13.04 9.58 -9.23
C HIS A 403 11.72 8.88 -9.53
N ASN A 404 10.82 8.75 -8.56
CA ASN A 404 9.54 8.07 -8.75
C ASN A 404 8.65 8.80 -9.77
N ARG A 405 8.66 10.14 -9.80
CA ARG A 405 7.98 10.93 -10.85
C ARG A 405 8.54 10.65 -12.25
N ASN A 406 9.86 10.49 -12.37
CA ASN A 406 10.47 10.13 -13.64
C ASN A 406 10.08 8.72 -14.07
N LEU A 407 10.03 7.76 -13.14
CA LEU A 407 9.56 6.39 -13.44
C LEU A 407 8.12 6.42 -13.96
N ASP A 408 7.22 7.13 -13.29
CA ASP A 408 5.83 7.30 -13.73
C ASP A 408 5.74 7.93 -15.14
N TYR A 409 6.53 8.97 -15.40
CA TYR A 409 6.61 9.58 -16.73
C TYR A 409 7.07 8.59 -17.81
N TRP A 410 8.12 7.81 -17.54
CA TRP A 410 8.63 6.82 -18.48
C TRP A 410 7.67 5.65 -18.68
N GLN A 411 6.96 5.23 -17.63
CA GLN A 411 5.88 4.26 -17.75
C GLN A 411 4.80 4.74 -18.71
N ARG A 412 4.24 5.95 -18.50
CA ARG A 412 3.20 6.51 -19.37
C ARG A 412 3.65 6.56 -20.82
N ARG A 413 4.88 7.04 -21.05
CA ARG A 413 5.47 7.14 -22.39
C ARG A 413 5.68 5.77 -23.03
N GLY A 414 6.14 4.78 -22.27
CA GLY A 414 6.33 3.42 -22.75
C GLY A 414 4.98 2.74 -23.06
N GLN A 415 3.97 2.92 -22.22
CA GLN A 415 2.62 2.38 -22.43
C GLN A 415 1.97 2.97 -23.69
N ALA A 416 2.09 4.28 -23.90
CA ALA A 416 1.60 4.95 -25.11
C ALA A 416 2.28 4.43 -26.40
N ARG A 417 3.47 3.82 -26.28
CA ARG A 417 4.23 3.24 -27.39
C ARG A 417 4.12 1.72 -27.47
N GLY A 418 3.45 1.07 -26.50
CA GLY A 418 3.45 -0.40 -26.37
C GLY A 418 4.81 -0.99 -26.01
N THR A 419 5.72 -0.22 -25.40
CA THR A 419 7.09 -0.64 -25.07
C THR A 419 7.38 -0.68 -23.57
N TYR A 420 6.38 -0.50 -22.72
CA TYR A 420 6.57 -0.53 -21.27
C TYR A 420 6.49 -1.96 -20.75
N GLU A 421 7.51 -2.38 -20.03
CA GLU A 421 7.55 -3.62 -19.26
C GLU A 421 8.06 -3.31 -17.85
N PRO A 422 7.38 -3.80 -16.79
CA PRO A 422 7.83 -3.60 -15.42
C PRO A 422 9.20 -4.27 -15.22
N GLN A 423 10.12 -3.57 -14.56
CA GLN A 423 11.40 -4.17 -14.20
C GLN A 423 11.22 -5.17 -13.06
N ARG A 424 11.84 -6.34 -13.22
CA ARG A 424 11.72 -7.48 -12.31
C ARG A 424 13.11 -8.01 -12.00
N SER A 425 13.36 -8.36 -10.74
CA SER A 425 14.63 -8.95 -10.34
C SER A 425 14.78 -10.34 -10.95
N ALA A 426 16.02 -10.70 -11.30
CA ALA A 426 16.34 -12.07 -11.75
C ALA A 426 15.94 -13.13 -10.71
N GLY A 427 15.98 -12.77 -9.41
CA GLY A 427 15.51 -13.62 -8.32
C GLY A 427 14.01 -13.90 -8.40
N PHE A 428 13.19 -12.87 -8.60
CA PHE A 428 11.74 -13.03 -8.78
C PHE A 428 11.42 -13.91 -10.00
N GLU A 429 12.03 -13.63 -11.16
CA GLU A 429 11.85 -14.43 -12.37
C GLU A 429 12.24 -15.90 -12.18
N ARG A 430 13.38 -16.14 -11.54
CA ARG A 430 13.86 -17.49 -11.26
C ARG A 430 12.93 -18.23 -10.30
N CYS A 431 12.45 -17.59 -9.25
CA CYS A 431 11.50 -18.21 -8.33
C CYS A 431 10.19 -18.54 -9.05
N ARG A 432 9.64 -17.60 -9.83
CA ARG A 432 8.41 -17.82 -10.59
C ARG A 432 8.52 -18.97 -11.58
N SER A 433 9.69 -19.19 -12.20
CA SER A 433 9.89 -20.31 -13.15
C SER A 433 10.12 -21.67 -12.48
N LEU A 434 10.64 -21.70 -11.24
CA LEU A 434 10.92 -22.93 -10.52
C LEU A 434 9.73 -23.47 -9.74
N LEU A 435 8.95 -22.57 -9.13
CA LEU A 435 7.85 -22.93 -8.22
C LEU A 435 6.73 -23.67 -8.98
N PRO A 436 6.34 -24.88 -8.56
CA PRO A 436 5.43 -25.74 -9.32
C PRO A 436 4.03 -25.12 -9.48
N TRP A 437 3.54 -24.42 -8.45
CA TRP A 437 2.23 -23.76 -8.48
C TRP A 437 2.16 -22.52 -9.38
N TRP A 438 3.26 -22.11 -10.02
CA TRP A 438 3.32 -21.02 -11.01
C TRP A 438 3.45 -21.52 -12.46
N ARG A 439 3.47 -22.83 -12.68
CA ARG A 439 3.44 -23.42 -14.02
C ARG A 439 2.00 -23.41 -14.55
N GLU A 440 1.77 -22.78 -15.70
CA GLU A 440 0.46 -22.79 -16.37
C GLU A 440 0.16 -24.20 -16.90
N GLY A 441 -0.98 -24.77 -16.53
CA GLY A 441 -1.37 -26.14 -16.88
C GLY A 441 -0.64 -27.17 -16.03
N GLY A 442 -1.40 -28.00 -15.30
CA GLY A 442 -0.88 -29.14 -14.53
C GLY A 442 -0.27 -30.22 -15.42
N GLN A 443 0.81 -29.91 -16.12
CA GLN A 443 1.71 -30.92 -16.68
C GLN A 443 2.75 -31.23 -15.60
N GLU A 444 2.48 -32.30 -14.87
CA GLU A 444 3.53 -33.17 -14.37
C GLU A 444 4.55 -33.36 -15.51
N ARG A 445 5.78 -32.89 -15.29
CA ARG A 445 6.90 -33.49 -16.01
C ARG A 445 7.07 -34.85 -15.37
N ALA A 446 6.52 -35.87 -16.02
CA ALA A 446 7.09 -37.19 -15.95
C ALA A 446 8.46 -37.09 -16.63
N ASP A 447 9.50 -36.94 -15.81
CA ASP A 447 10.88 -37.28 -16.17
C ASP A 447 11.46 -38.11 -15.02
#